data_AF-A0A268TT70-F1
#
_entry.id   AF-A0A268TT70-F1
#
_cell.length_a   1.000
_cell.length_b   1.000
_cell.length_c   1.000
_cell.angle_alpha   90.00
_cell.angle_beta   90.00
_cell.angle_gamma   90.00
#
_symmetry.space_group_name_H-M   'P 1'
#
loop_
_entity.id
_entity.type
_entity.pdbx_description
1 polymer ?
#
loop_
_entity_poly.entity_id
_entity_poly.type
_entity_poly.pdbx_seq_one_letter_code
_entity_poly.pdbx_strand_id
1 'polypeptide(L)' 'MDFQYKLMMFGFSALCEDISEVEQRLRQIPIQRAEAETIEQCYLIDLKSGEKFDVVYNEKGFYIKC' A
#
# COMPACT_ATOMS: atom_id res chain seq x y z
N MET A 1 0.64 20.12 4.98
CA MET A 1 1.17 18.78 4.65
C MET A 1 0.54 18.40 3.33
N ASP A 2 1.36 18.26 2.29
CA ASP A 2 0.91 17.79 0.98
C ASP A 2 1.10 16.27 0.94
N PHE A 3 0.00 15.53 0.81
CA PHE A 3 0.07 14.08 0.65
C PHE A 3 0.43 13.72 -0.79
N GLN A 4 1.45 12.90 -0.99
CA GLN A 4 1.84 12.44 -2.32
C GLN A 4 1.15 11.13 -2.69
N TYR A 5 0.86 10.26 -1.73
CA TYR A 5 0.32 8.94 -2.02
C TYR A 5 -0.96 8.64 -1.24
N LYS A 6 -1.83 7.83 -1.85
CA LYS A 6 -2.96 7.19 -1.19
C LYS A 6 -2.76 5.68 -1.25
N LEU A 7 -2.51 5.07 -0.10
CA LEU A 7 -2.37 3.63 0.07
C LEU A 7 -3.75 3.02 0.39
N MET A 8 -4.17 2.04 -0.41
CA MET A 8 -5.38 1.26 -0.21
C MET A 8 -4.98 -0.16 0.21
N MET A 9 -5.40 -0.58 1.39
CA MET A 9 -5.14 -1.92 1.94
C MET A 9 -6.43 -2.47 2.52
N PHE A 10 -6.88 -3.62 2.03
CA PHE A 10 -8.02 -4.36 2.62
C PHE A 10 -9.28 -3.50 2.86
N GLY A 11 -9.63 -2.65 1.89
CA GLY A 11 -10.77 -1.73 2.00
C GLY A 11 -10.54 -0.46 2.84
N PHE A 12 -9.38 -0.32 3.48
CA PHE A 12 -8.97 0.89 4.20
C PHE A 12 -8.05 1.75 3.35
N SER A 13 -8.17 3.08 3.50
CA SER A 13 -7.31 4.05 2.84
C SER A 13 -6.46 4.83 3.83
N ALA A 14 -5.20 5.04 3.52
CA ALA A 14 -4.30 5.94 4.23
C ALA A 14 -3.69 6.95 3.25
N LEU A 15 -3.69 8.23 3.62
CA LEU A 15 -2.90 9.26 2.93
C LEU A 15 -1.49 9.26 3.50
N CYS A 16 -0.50 9.30 2.63
CA CYS A 16 0.93 9.25 2.96
C CYS A 16 1.64 10.45 2.34
N GLU A 17 2.52 11.08 3.12
CA GLU A 17 3.30 12.24 2.67
C GLU A 17 4.31 11.86 1.60
N ASP A 18 4.98 10.72 1.79
CA ASP A 18 5.99 10.20 0.89
C ASP A 18 5.99 8.66 0.85
N ILE A 19 6.90 8.10 0.04
CA ILE A 19 7.02 6.65 -0.13
C ILE A 19 7.56 5.95 1.13
N SER A 20 8.33 6.65 1.98
CA SER A 20 8.86 6.09 3.23
C SER A 20 7.72 5.81 4.21
N GLU A 21 6.72 6.70 4.28
CA GLU A 21 5.53 6.47 5.11
C GLU A 21 4.70 5.29 4.59
N VAL A 22 4.58 5.15 3.26
CA VAL A 22 3.94 3.99 2.62
C VAL A 22 4.65 2.71 3.05
N GLU A 23 5.97 2.64 2.91
CA GLU A 23 6.77 1.48 3.34
C GLU A 23 6.63 1.19 4.83
N GLN A 24 6.67 2.22 5.68
CA GLN A 24 6.51 2.05 7.12
C GLN A 24 5.16 1.43 7.47
N ARG A 25 4.08 1.85 6.80
CA ARG A 25 2.74 1.28 6.98
C ARG A 25 2.69 -0.16 6.49
N LEU A 26 3.23 -0.46 5.31
CA LEU A 26 3.27 -1.82 4.77
C LEU A 26 3.99 -2.80 5.70
N ARG A 27 5.11 -2.39 6.34
CA ARG A 27 5.85 -3.22 7.30
C ARG A 27 5.08 -3.55 8.58
N GLN A 28 4.09 -2.74 8.94
CA GLN A 28 3.26 -2.98 10.14
C GLN A 28 2.13 -3.98 9.87
N ILE A 29 1.82 -4.26 8.60
CA ILE A 29 0.73 -5.14 8.23
C ILE A 29 1.25 -6.59 8.21
N PRO A 30 0.67 -7.49 9.03
CA PRO A 30 1.04 -8.89 9.02
C PRO A 30 0.62 -9.56 7.71
N ILE A 31 1.52 -10.34 7.10
CA ILE A 31 1.26 -11.04 5.83
C ILE A 31 0.07 -11.98 5.89
N GLN A 32 -0.24 -12.52 7.07
CA GLN A 32 -1.39 -13.41 7.30
C GLN A 32 -2.73 -12.73 6.95
N ARG A 33 -2.80 -11.39 6.95
CA ARG A 33 -3.99 -10.67 6.46
C ARG A 33 -4.22 -10.88 4.96
N ALA A 34 -3.17 -11.04 4.17
CA ALA A 34 -3.32 -11.34 2.74
C ALA A 34 -3.90 -12.73 2.46
N GLU A 35 -3.77 -13.67 3.40
CA GLU A 35 -4.36 -15.01 3.29
C GLU A 35 -5.85 -15.02 3.65
N ALA A 36 -6.28 -14.09 4.52
CA ALA A 36 -7.65 -13.98 4.99
C ALA A 36 -8.51 -12.99 4.18
N GLU A 37 -7.88 -12.01 3.52
CA GLU A 37 -8.55 -10.88 2.85
C GLU A 37 -8.16 -10.77 1.37
N THR A 38 -9.01 -10.12 0.56
CA THR A 38 -8.85 -10.02 -0.90
C THR A 38 -7.71 -9.08 -1.29
N ILE A 39 -6.49 -9.62 -1.40
CA ILE A 39 -5.27 -8.88 -1.80
C ILE A 39 -5.39 -8.13 -3.13
N GLU A 40 -6.25 -8.60 -4.05
CA GLU A 40 -6.51 -7.98 -5.36
C GLU A 40 -7.02 -6.54 -5.27
N GLN A 41 -7.45 -6.10 -4.08
CA GLN A 41 -7.93 -4.76 -3.82
C GLN A 41 -6.88 -3.83 -3.17
N CYS A 42 -5.65 -4.30 -2.96
CA CYS A 42 -4.58 -3.51 -2.36
C CYS A 42 -3.74 -2.81 -3.45
N TYR A 43 -3.63 -1.49 -3.37
CA TYR A 43 -2.92 -0.66 -4.35
C TYR A 43 -2.46 0.67 -3.77
N LEU A 44 -1.48 1.30 -4.40
CA LEU A 44 -1.01 2.64 -4.13
C LEU A 44 -1.42 3.56 -5.29
N ILE A 45 -1.85 4.77 -4.99
CA ILE A 45 -2.05 5.82 -6.01
C ILE A 45 -1.08 6.96 -5.71
N ASP A 46 -0.30 7.37 -6.70
CA ASP A 46 0.38 8.68 -6.70
C ASP A 46 -0.67 9.77 -7.01
N LEU A 47 -0.88 10.68 -6.06
CA LEU A 47 -1.88 11.72 -6.14
C LEU A 47 -1.49 12.86 -7.08
N LYS A 48 -0.22 12.99 -7.43
CA LYS A 48 0.29 13.99 -8.38
C LYS A 48 0.13 13.52 -9.82
N SER A 49 0.51 12.27 -10.12
CA SER A 49 0.43 11.72 -11.47
C SER A 49 -0.88 11.00 -11.77
N GLY A 50 -1.60 10.55 -10.74
CA GLY A 50 -2.75 9.65 -10.86
C GLY A 50 -2.37 8.20 -11.14
N GLU A 51 -1.08 7.87 -11.16
CA GLU A 51 -0.59 6.53 -11.44
C GLU A 51 -0.92 5.56 -10.31
N LYS A 52 -1.33 4.36 -10.68
CA LYS A 52 -1.71 3.29 -9.75
C LYS A 52 -0.67 2.19 -9.81
N PHE A 53 -0.19 1.78 -8.64
CA PHE A 53 0.74 0.68 -8.45
C PHE A 53 0.08 -0.42 -7.62
N ASP A 54 0.26 -1.68 -8.00
CA ASP A 54 -0.29 -2.80 -7.24
C ASP A 54 0.50 -3.03 -5.96
N VAL A 55 -0.18 -3.37 -4.86
CA VAL A 55 0.48 -3.87 -3.65
C VAL A 55 0.40 -5.38 -3.65
N VAL A 56 1.56 -6.01 -3.61
CA VAL A 56 1.73 -7.46 -3.54
C VAL A 56 2.49 -7.82 -2.26
N TYR A 57 2.65 -9.10 -1.99
CA TYR A 57 3.38 -9.56 -0.81
C TYR A 57 4.26 -10.77 -1.12
N ASN A 58 5.25 -10.99 -0.27
CA ASN A 58 6.07 -12.19 -0.22
C ASN A 58 6.37 -12.55 1.25
N GLU A 59 7.26 -13.50 1.47
CA GLU A 59 7.68 -13.96 2.80
C GLU A 59 8.24 -12.83 3.70
N LYS A 60 8.68 -11.71 3.13
CA LYS A 60 9.24 -10.56 3.87
C LYS A 60 8.21 -9.48 4.20
N GLY A 61 7.02 -9.51 3.60
CA GLY A 61 6.00 -8.48 3.78
C GLY A 61 5.38 -7.99 2.48
N PHE A 62 4.59 -6.92 2.61
CA PHE A 62 3.99 -6.23 1.47
C PHE A 62 4.98 -5.28 0.80
N TYR A 63 4.87 -5.15 -0.52
CA TYR A 63 5.67 -4.24 -1.33
C TYR A 63 4.88 -3.74 -2.55
N ILE A 64 5.32 -2.60 -3.08
CA ILE A 64 4.75 -2.00 -4.29
C ILE A 64 5.36 -2.70 -5.51
N LYS A 65 4.52 -3.15 -6.44
CA LYS A 65 4.95 -3.70 -7.72
C LYS A 65 5.08 -2.56 -8.74
N CYS A 66 6.32 -2.31 -9.17
CA CYS A 66 6.64 -1.42 -10.29
C CYS A 66 6.75 -2.22 -11.59
#